data_AF-A0A1G0WIK1-F1
#
_entry.id   AF-A0A1G0WIK1-F1
#
_cell.length_a   1.000
_cell.length_b   1.000
_cell.length_c   1.000
_cell.angle_alpha   90.00
_cell.angle_beta   90.00
_cell.angle_gamma   90.00
#
_symmetry.space_group_name_H-M   'P 1'
#
loop_
_entity.id
_entity.type
_entity.pdbx_description
1 polymer ?
#
loop_
_entity_poly.entity_id
_entity_poly.type
_entity_poly.pdbx_seq_one_letter_code
_entity_poly.pdbx_strand_id
1 'polypeptide(L)'
;MKNKYVNFISNEHLLNCIANLHKSYLKAKNNITKKNFYNNKIDTIKLTFDSEFNSVDEENLIQSEILRQIDKSINNSIGTFHEQILGGIKGFEIGNLSGFDIKAKDNTLFADIKNKHNTMNSSAAEALFQKLARYADSYKKAKCYWVQILAKESFCELWSGDINGKEYSHSKVYKISGDRFYALLTEQEDSLFKLYKALPLAIRDYLNSFDNSEEIAKNSALDEIKVEINASKRSILDQITFENYSYYLGFDKL
;
A
#
# COMPACT_ATOMS: atom_id res chain seq x y z
N MET A 1 -17.86 -1.59 -28.88
CA MET A 1 -18.49 -0.54 -28.06
C MET A 1 -17.40 0.30 -27.42
N LYS A 2 -17.57 1.63 -27.34
CA LYS A 2 -16.63 2.52 -26.65
C LYS A 2 -16.72 2.24 -25.14
N ASN A 3 -15.58 2.09 -24.46
CA ASN A 3 -15.57 1.97 -23.00
C ASN A 3 -16.19 3.22 -22.35
N LYS A 4 -16.90 3.01 -21.24
CA LYS A 4 -17.65 4.06 -20.52
C LYS A 4 -16.70 4.94 -19.71
N TYR A 5 -15.64 4.36 -19.15
CA TYR A 5 -14.77 5.02 -18.16
C TYR A 5 -13.42 5.44 -18.75
N VAL A 6 -12.62 4.48 -19.21
CA VAL A 6 -11.31 4.70 -19.85
C VAL A 6 -11.15 3.74 -21.03
N ASN A 7 -10.36 4.11 -22.03
CA ASN A 7 -10.19 3.36 -23.29
C ASN A 7 -9.10 2.28 -23.24
N PHE A 8 -8.21 2.29 -22.24
CA PHE A 8 -7.04 1.39 -22.17
C PHE A 8 -7.27 0.09 -21.39
N ILE A 9 -8.39 -0.03 -20.68
CA ILE A 9 -8.87 -1.27 -20.02
C ILE A 9 -10.39 -1.41 -20.22
N SER A 10 -10.94 -2.62 -20.07
CA SER A 10 -12.39 -2.83 -20.17
C SER A 10 -13.14 -2.24 -18.97
N ASN A 11 -14.42 -1.92 -19.16
CA ASN A 11 -15.29 -1.46 -18.06
C ASN A 11 -15.36 -2.50 -16.93
N GLU A 12 -15.50 -3.77 -17.29
CA GLU A 12 -15.54 -4.90 -16.36
C GLU A 12 -14.26 -4.98 -15.52
N HIS A 13 -13.09 -4.84 -16.15
CA HIS A 13 -11.81 -4.86 -15.45
C HIS A 13 -11.69 -3.72 -14.43
N LEU A 14 -12.05 -2.50 -14.82
CA LEU A 14 -12.03 -1.36 -13.90
C LEU A 14 -12.96 -1.57 -12.70
N LEU A 15 -14.20 -2.04 -12.94
CA LEU A 15 -15.15 -2.31 -11.88
C LEU A 15 -14.68 -3.43 -10.94
N ASN A 16 -14.04 -4.48 -11.48
CA ASN A 16 -13.43 -5.54 -10.68
C ASN A 16 -12.27 -5.01 -9.81
N CYS A 17 -11.43 -4.11 -10.34
CA CYS A 17 -10.38 -3.45 -9.55
C CYS A 17 -10.97 -2.64 -8.39
N ILE A 18 -12.06 -1.89 -8.65
CA ILE A 18 -12.78 -1.12 -7.62
C ILE A 18 -13.41 -2.06 -6.58
N ALA A 19 -14.02 -3.16 -7.00
CA ALA A 19 -14.62 -4.15 -6.11
C ALA A 19 -13.56 -4.79 -5.18
N ASN A 20 -12.40 -5.16 -5.73
CA ASN A 20 -11.27 -5.69 -4.94
C ASN A 20 -10.76 -4.68 -3.90
N LEU A 21 -10.66 -3.40 -4.30
CA LEU A 21 -10.27 -2.33 -3.39
C LEU A 21 -11.33 -2.13 -2.30
N HIS A 22 -12.62 -2.07 -2.65
CA HIS A 22 -13.71 -1.91 -1.70
C HIS A 22 -13.76 -3.06 -0.68
N LYS A 23 -13.60 -4.31 -1.14
CA LYS A 23 -13.47 -5.47 -0.24
C LYS A 23 -12.30 -5.34 0.73
N SER A 24 -11.18 -4.78 0.27
CA SER A 24 -10.03 -4.52 1.14
C SER A 24 -10.32 -3.44 2.20
N TYR A 25 -11.10 -2.41 1.86
CA TYR A 25 -11.59 -1.41 2.82
C TYR A 25 -12.50 -2.05 3.88
N LEU A 26 -13.47 -2.86 3.46
CA LEU A 26 -14.37 -3.57 4.38
C LEU A 26 -13.57 -4.48 5.30
N LYS A 27 -12.65 -5.29 4.74
CA LYS A 27 -11.77 -6.17 5.51
C LYS A 27 -10.91 -5.40 6.52
N ALA A 28 -10.33 -4.26 6.12
CA ALA A 28 -9.48 -3.46 7.01
C ALA A 28 -10.28 -2.87 8.19
N LYS A 29 -11.52 -2.44 7.95
CA LYS A 29 -12.41 -1.91 9.01
C LYS A 29 -12.96 -3.00 9.94
N ASN A 30 -13.35 -4.14 9.36
CA ASN A 30 -14.13 -5.17 10.06
C ASN A 30 -13.28 -6.20 10.82
N ASN A 31 -11.96 -6.31 10.54
CA ASN A 31 -11.09 -7.33 11.13
C ASN A 31 -10.16 -6.81 12.23
N ILE A 32 -10.44 -5.68 12.86
CA ILE A 32 -9.62 -5.21 13.99
C ILE A 32 -10.15 -5.82 15.29
N THR A 33 -9.56 -6.97 15.64
CA THR A 33 -9.66 -7.62 16.95
C THR A 33 -8.39 -7.33 17.76
N LYS A 34 -8.38 -7.60 19.07
CA LYS A 34 -7.18 -7.41 19.92
C LYS A 34 -5.98 -8.17 19.34
N LYS A 35 -6.21 -9.41 18.90
CA LYS A 35 -5.20 -10.24 18.25
C LYS A 35 -4.58 -9.56 17.03
N ASN A 36 -5.41 -9.03 16.13
CA ASN A 36 -4.90 -8.41 14.91
C ASN A 36 -4.22 -7.07 15.16
N PHE A 37 -4.72 -6.30 16.13
CA PHE A 37 -4.11 -5.07 16.57
C PHE A 37 -2.67 -5.29 17.07
N TYR A 38 -2.41 -6.41 17.76
CA TYR A 38 -1.09 -6.78 18.26
C TYR A 38 -0.21 -7.59 17.30
N ASN A 39 -0.67 -7.89 16.07
CA ASN A 39 0.17 -8.61 15.09
C ASN A 39 1.47 -7.85 14.81
N ASN A 40 1.42 -6.52 14.83
CA ASN A 40 2.60 -5.67 14.97
C ASN A 40 2.65 -5.19 16.42
N LYS A 41 3.85 -5.20 17.00
CA LYS A 41 4.06 -4.72 18.36
C LYS A 41 3.66 -3.24 18.47
N ILE A 42 2.88 -2.93 19.50
CA ILE A 42 2.46 -1.56 19.80
C ILE A 42 3.57 -0.87 20.59
N ASP A 43 4.10 0.23 20.06
CA ASP A 43 5.13 1.02 20.74
C ASP A 43 4.52 1.83 21.89
N THR A 44 4.41 1.20 23.06
CA THR A 44 3.80 1.84 24.24
C THR A 44 4.65 2.95 24.82
N ILE A 45 5.98 2.96 24.58
CA ILE A 45 6.86 4.08 24.95
C ILE A 45 6.46 5.34 24.18
N LYS A 46 6.28 5.22 22.86
CA LYS A 46 5.80 6.33 22.02
C LYS A 46 4.42 6.81 22.46
N LEU A 47 3.50 5.88 22.76
CA LEU A 47 2.15 6.25 23.23
C LEU A 47 2.17 6.96 24.59
N THR A 48 3.06 6.57 25.52
CA THR A 48 3.27 7.31 26.77
C THR A 48 3.70 8.74 26.49
N PHE A 49 4.67 8.97 25.59
CA PHE A 49 5.05 10.33 25.22
C PHE A 49 3.89 11.12 24.60
N ASP A 50 3.09 10.49 23.73
CA ASP A 50 1.95 11.18 23.14
C ASP A 50 0.91 11.59 24.19
N SER A 51 0.64 10.69 25.16
CA SER A 51 -0.28 10.94 26.27
C SER A 51 0.16 12.15 27.08
N GLU A 52 1.41 12.13 27.55
CA GLU A 52 1.95 13.15 28.44
C GLU A 52 2.16 14.49 27.72
N PHE A 53 2.76 14.48 26.53
CA PHE A 53 3.08 15.72 25.82
C PHE A 53 1.88 16.40 25.17
N ASN A 54 0.86 15.63 24.76
CA ASN A 54 -0.32 16.17 24.09
C ASN A 54 -1.58 16.16 24.97
N SER A 55 -1.49 15.68 26.22
CA SER A 55 -2.64 15.56 27.14
C SER A 55 -3.82 14.80 26.52
N VAL A 56 -3.52 13.72 25.78
CA VAL A 56 -4.52 12.85 25.15
C VAL A 56 -4.71 11.62 26.02
N ASP A 57 -5.95 11.27 26.34
CA ASP A 57 -6.23 10.07 27.13
C ASP A 57 -5.88 8.78 26.37
N GLU A 58 -5.55 7.74 27.14
CA GLU A 58 -5.09 6.46 26.60
C GLU A 58 -6.11 5.81 25.65
N GLU A 59 -7.42 5.98 25.89
CA GLU A 59 -8.45 5.41 25.02
C GLU A 59 -8.42 6.05 23.62
N ASN A 60 -8.37 7.37 23.55
CA ASN A 60 -8.26 8.11 22.29
C ASN A 60 -6.94 7.81 21.56
N LEU A 61 -5.84 7.58 22.28
CA LEU A 61 -4.57 7.16 21.69
C LEU A 61 -4.69 5.79 21.01
N ILE A 62 -5.32 4.81 21.68
CA ILE A 62 -5.51 3.48 21.12
C ILE A 62 -6.46 3.51 19.93
N GLN A 63 -7.55 4.28 19.99
CA GLN A 63 -8.43 4.47 18.83
C GLN A 63 -7.67 5.08 17.63
N SER A 64 -6.80 6.08 17.89
CA SER A 64 -5.97 6.70 16.85
C SER A 64 -4.97 5.71 16.25
N GLU A 65 -4.35 4.86 17.08
CA GLU A 65 -3.41 3.82 16.62
C GLU A 65 -4.12 2.73 15.80
N ILE A 66 -5.33 2.33 16.20
CA ILE A 66 -6.20 1.45 15.43
C ILE A 66 -6.50 2.04 14.04
N LEU A 67 -6.94 3.31 13.99
CA LEU A 67 -7.24 4.00 12.73
C LEU A 67 -5.99 4.10 11.84
N ARG A 68 -4.83 4.39 12.43
CA ARG A 68 -3.54 4.43 11.72
C ARG A 68 -3.20 3.08 11.08
N GLN A 69 -3.45 1.96 11.76
CA GLN A 69 -3.22 0.62 11.21
C GLN A 69 -4.20 0.28 10.07
N ILE A 70 -5.47 0.68 10.20
CA ILE A 70 -6.47 0.58 9.13
C ILE A 70 -6.00 1.37 7.89
N ASP A 71 -5.63 2.64 8.07
CA ASP A 71 -5.15 3.51 6.99
C ASP A 71 -3.90 2.96 6.33
N LYS A 72 -2.96 2.39 7.09
CA LYS A 72 -1.77 1.72 6.52
C LYS A 72 -2.17 0.55 5.62
N SER A 73 -3.13 -0.27 6.07
CA SER A 73 -3.63 -1.41 5.30
C SER A 73 -4.31 -0.96 4.01
N ILE A 74 -5.16 0.07 4.08
CA ILE A 74 -5.82 0.67 2.92
C ILE A 74 -4.80 1.24 1.92
N ASN A 75 -3.78 1.96 2.40
CA ASN A 75 -2.73 2.53 1.54
C ASN A 75 -1.96 1.44 0.76
N ASN A 76 -1.74 0.27 1.36
CA ASN A 76 -1.14 -0.87 0.67
C ASN A 76 -2.07 -1.40 -0.42
N SER A 77 -3.37 -1.54 -0.14
CA SER A 77 -4.37 -1.96 -1.13
C SER A 77 -4.51 -0.98 -2.29
N ILE A 78 -4.28 0.32 -2.07
CA ILE A 78 -4.20 1.31 -3.16
C ILE A 78 -3.02 1.04 -4.09
N GLY A 79 -1.87 0.60 -3.56
CA GLY A 79 -0.74 0.15 -4.39
C GLY A 79 -1.15 -1.01 -5.31
N THR A 80 -1.76 -2.05 -4.73
CA THR A 80 -2.30 -3.19 -5.50
C THR A 80 -3.36 -2.77 -6.51
N PHE A 81 -4.19 -1.76 -6.21
CA PHE A 81 -5.15 -1.22 -7.16
C PHE A 81 -4.45 -0.69 -8.43
N HIS A 82 -3.36 0.06 -8.29
CA HIS A 82 -2.59 0.54 -9.46
C HIS A 82 -2.00 -0.61 -10.27
N GLU A 83 -1.44 -1.63 -9.60
CA GLU A 83 -0.94 -2.84 -10.26
C GLU A 83 -2.05 -3.54 -11.06
N GLN A 84 -3.23 -3.73 -10.45
CA GLN A 84 -4.37 -4.36 -11.12
C GLN A 84 -4.82 -3.56 -12.35
N ILE A 85 -4.91 -2.22 -12.25
CA ILE A 85 -5.26 -1.36 -13.38
C ILE A 85 -4.24 -1.51 -14.52
N LEU A 86 -2.95 -1.40 -14.21
CA LEU A 86 -1.87 -1.46 -15.20
C LEU A 86 -1.76 -2.87 -15.83
N GLY A 87 -1.97 -3.92 -15.04
CA GLY A 87 -1.99 -5.31 -15.51
C GLY A 87 -3.21 -5.65 -16.37
N GLY A 88 -4.26 -4.81 -16.38
CA GLY A 88 -5.39 -4.93 -17.30
C GLY A 88 -5.13 -4.37 -18.69
N ILE A 89 -4.04 -3.61 -18.88
CA ILE A 89 -3.67 -3.03 -20.17
C ILE A 89 -3.19 -4.15 -21.09
N LYS A 90 -3.68 -4.15 -22.33
CA LYS A 90 -3.30 -5.15 -23.34
C LYS A 90 -1.78 -5.20 -23.50
N GLY A 91 -1.20 -6.39 -23.35
CA GLY A 91 0.24 -6.61 -23.49
C GLY A 91 1.01 -6.60 -22.16
N PHE A 92 0.35 -6.30 -21.05
CA PHE A 92 0.96 -6.29 -19.71
C PHE A 92 0.32 -7.33 -18.78
N GLU A 93 1.02 -7.66 -17.69
CA GLU A 93 0.53 -8.54 -16.64
C GLU A 93 1.15 -8.21 -15.28
N ILE A 94 0.41 -8.53 -14.21
CA ILE A 94 0.88 -8.39 -12.83
C ILE A 94 1.86 -9.49 -12.47
N GLY A 95 2.83 -9.17 -11.61
CA GLY A 95 3.74 -10.16 -11.05
C GLY A 95 3.14 -10.87 -9.85
N ASN A 96 2.83 -12.16 -10.00
CA ASN A 96 2.37 -13.00 -8.91
C ASN A 96 3.57 -13.78 -8.33
N LEU A 97 4.12 -13.30 -7.21
CA LEU A 97 5.28 -13.89 -6.52
C LEU A 97 6.57 -13.94 -7.37
N SER A 98 6.68 -13.05 -8.38
CA SER A 98 7.68 -13.14 -9.44
C SER A 98 8.78 -12.07 -9.37
N GLY A 99 8.84 -11.29 -8.29
CA GLY A 99 9.89 -10.31 -8.04
C GLY A 99 9.73 -8.96 -8.76
N PHE A 100 8.69 -8.79 -9.57
CA PHE A 100 8.26 -7.52 -10.18
C PHE A 100 6.77 -7.30 -9.91
N ASP A 101 6.29 -6.07 -10.08
CA ASP A 101 4.88 -5.74 -9.89
C ASP A 101 4.13 -5.76 -11.23
N ILE A 102 4.77 -5.24 -12.30
CA ILE A 102 4.23 -5.25 -13.67
C ILE A 102 5.33 -5.64 -14.66
N LYS A 103 4.96 -6.39 -15.71
CA LYS A 103 5.83 -6.57 -16.88
C LYS A 103 5.05 -6.57 -18.20
N ALA A 104 5.77 -6.34 -19.30
CA ALA A 104 5.26 -6.65 -20.63
C ALA A 104 5.31 -8.16 -20.88
N LYS A 105 4.31 -8.70 -21.58
CA LYS A 105 4.20 -10.14 -21.89
C LYS A 105 5.36 -10.65 -22.77
N ASP A 106 5.94 -9.78 -23.59
CA ASP A 106 7.11 -10.05 -24.42
C ASP A 106 8.46 -9.80 -23.71
N ASN A 107 8.43 -9.50 -22.41
CA ASN A 107 9.58 -9.20 -21.56
C ASN A 107 10.40 -7.98 -22.02
N THR A 108 9.79 -7.01 -22.71
CA THR A 108 10.43 -5.72 -23.06
C THR A 108 10.32 -4.66 -21.97
N LEU A 109 9.60 -4.95 -20.89
CA LEU A 109 9.44 -4.04 -19.75
C LEU A 109 9.26 -4.82 -18.45
N PHE A 110 9.94 -4.37 -17.39
CA PHE A 110 9.70 -4.81 -16.01
C PHE A 110 9.58 -3.58 -15.11
N ALA A 111 8.71 -3.61 -14.12
CA ALA A 111 8.50 -2.48 -13.22
C ALA A 111 8.20 -2.91 -11.79
N ASP A 112 8.64 -2.09 -10.85
CA ASP A 112 8.29 -2.12 -9.44
C ASP A 112 7.62 -0.80 -9.08
N ILE A 113 6.44 -0.89 -8.50
CA ILE A 113 5.54 0.23 -8.24
C ILE A 113 5.60 0.60 -6.76
N LYS A 114 5.71 1.89 -6.50
CA LYS A 114 5.58 2.47 -5.17
C LYS A 114 4.50 3.55 -5.22
N ASN A 115 3.54 3.43 -4.32
CA ASN A 115 2.44 4.40 -4.24
C ASN A 115 2.96 5.80 -3.85
N LYS A 116 3.87 5.89 -2.87
CA LYS A 116 4.49 7.15 -2.41
C LYS A 116 6.01 7.14 -2.59
N HIS A 117 6.58 8.26 -3.00
CA HIS A 117 8.03 8.46 -3.20
C HIS A 117 8.89 8.26 -1.93
N ASN A 118 8.36 8.57 -0.74
CA ASN A 118 9.11 8.54 0.54
C ASN A 118 9.18 7.17 1.23
N THR A 119 8.89 6.06 0.55
CA THR A 119 8.75 4.74 1.21
C THR A 119 10.04 3.91 1.27
N MET A 120 11.18 4.46 0.83
CA MET A 120 12.39 3.68 0.60
C MET A 120 13.61 4.30 1.30
N ASN A 121 14.24 3.54 2.19
CA ASN A 121 15.57 3.87 2.71
C ASN A 121 16.67 3.49 1.70
N SER A 122 17.91 3.88 1.96
CA SER A 122 19.03 3.64 1.05
C SER A 122 19.25 2.16 0.74
N SER A 123 19.10 1.25 1.71
CA SER A 123 19.28 -0.19 1.50
C SER A 123 18.18 -0.81 0.63
N ALA A 124 16.92 -0.39 0.82
CA ALA A 124 15.81 -0.83 -0.02
C ALA A 124 15.95 -0.27 -1.45
N ALA A 125 16.49 0.95 -1.60
CA ALA A 125 16.82 1.55 -2.88
C ALA A 125 17.90 0.74 -3.62
N GLU A 126 18.98 0.38 -2.92
CA GLU A 126 20.06 -0.45 -3.46
C GLU A 126 19.52 -1.81 -3.93
N ALA A 127 18.74 -2.49 -3.07
CA ALA A 127 18.18 -3.80 -3.38
C ALA A 127 17.24 -3.74 -4.60
N LEU A 128 16.40 -2.71 -4.70
CA LEU A 128 15.51 -2.52 -5.84
C LEU A 128 16.28 -2.22 -7.12
N PHE A 129 17.28 -1.33 -7.05
CA PHE A 129 18.12 -1.01 -8.20
C PHE A 129 18.78 -2.28 -8.77
N GLN A 130 19.44 -3.05 -7.90
CA GLN A 130 20.10 -4.30 -8.30
C GLN A 130 19.11 -5.31 -8.88
N LYS A 131 17.90 -5.39 -8.33
CA LYS A 131 16.84 -6.25 -8.85
C LYS A 131 16.44 -5.86 -10.28
N LEU A 132 16.20 -4.57 -10.53
CA LEU A 132 15.85 -4.06 -11.86
C LEU A 132 17.01 -4.21 -12.86
N ALA A 133 18.25 -3.99 -12.42
CA ALA A 133 19.44 -4.21 -13.24
C ALA A 133 19.55 -5.67 -13.69
N ARG A 134 19.32 -6.64 -12.78
CA ARG A 134 19.32 -8.08 -13.13
C ARG A 134 18.29 -8.43 -14.20
N TYR A 135 17.08 -7.84 -14.15
CA TYR A 135 16.09 -8.03 -15.22
C TYR A 135 16.56 -7.43 -16.54
N ALA A 136 17.09 -6.21 -16.53
CA ALA A 136 17.61 -5.56 -17.73
C ALA A 136 18.80 -6.31 -18.36
N ASP A 137 19.61 -6.98 -17.53
CA ASP A 137 20.71 -7.82 -17.97
C ASP A 137 20.24 -9.16 -18.54
N SER A 138 19.23 -9.78 -17.93
CA SER A 138 18.69 -11.06 -18.39
C SER A 138 17.86 -10.89 -19.67
N TYR A 139 17.10 -9.80 -19.77
CA TYR A 139 16.24 -9.48 -20.89
C TYR A 139 16.80 -8.27 -21.62
N LYS A 140 17.67 -8.50 -22.62
CA LYS A 140 18.43 -7.42 -23.28
C LYS A 140 17.57 -6.37 -23.99
N LYS A 141 16.30 -6.65 -24.29
CA LYS A 141 15.34 -5.68 -24.84
C LYS A 141 14.53 -4.94 -23.77
N ALA A 142 14.68 -5.31 -22.49
CA ALA A 142 13.89 -4.75 -21.41
C ALA A 142 14.36 -3.36 -21.00
N LYS A 143 13.39 -2.46 -20.80
CA LYS A 143 13.57 -1.29 -19.94
C LYS A 143 12.92 -1.57 -18.58
N CYS A 144 13.65 -1.29 -17.51
CA CYS A 144 13.22 -1.59 -16.15
C CYS A 144 12.94 -0.30 -15.38
N TYR A 145 11.85 -0.26 -14.63
CA TYR A 145 11.34 0.97 -14.04
C TYR A 145 11.09 0.83 -12.53
N TRP A 146 11.63 1.77 -11.77
CA TRP A 146 11.10 2.10 -10.46
C TRP A 146 10.04 3.19 -10.66
N VAL A 147 8.78 2.83 -10.42
CA VAL A 147 7.62 3.70 -10.63
C VAL A 147 7.22 4.35 -9.31
N GLN A 148 7.06 5.67 -9.33
CA GLN A 148 6.55 6.45 -8.21
C GLN A 148 5.20 7.06 -8.58
N ILE A 149 4.10 6.44 -8.14
CA ILE A 149 2.74 6.89 -8.49
C ILE A 149 2.52 8.33 -8.01
N LEU A 150 2.78 8.60 -6.73
CA LEU A 150 2.75 9.93 -6.13
C LEU A 150 4.17 10.51 -6.02
N ALA A 151 4.71 10.84 -7.19
CA ALA A 151 5.94 11.60 -7.35
C ALA A 151 5.74 13.10 -7.04
N LYS A 152 6.83 13.81 -6.73
CA LYS A 152 6.79 15.27 -6.54
C LYS A 152 6.67 16.05 -7.86
N GLU A 153 7.13 15.45 -8.95
CA GLU A 153 7.18 16.04 -10.28
C GLU A 153 6.93 14.95 -11.35
N SER A 154 6.65 15.38 -12.59
CA SER A 154 6.52 14.48 -13.75
C SER A 154 7.90 14.23 -14.36
N PHE A 155 8.35 12.98 -14.41
CA PHE A 155 9.69 12.63 -14.91
C PHE A 155 9.76 11.21 -15.49
N CYS A 156 10.76 11.00 -16.34
CA CYS A 156 11.25 9.69 -16.76
C CYS A 156 12.76 9.83 -17.03
N GLU A 157 13.58 9.30 -16.15
CA GLU A 157 15.04 9.50 -16.18
C GLU A 157 15.77 8.22 -15.83
N LEU A 158 17.03 8.09 -16.29
CA LEU A 158 17.88 6.99 -15.86
C LEU A 158 18.06 7.03 -14.35
N TRP A 159 17.92 5.88 -13.70
CA TRP A 159 18.26 5.78 -12.30
C TRP A 159 19.78 5.70 -12.18
N SER A 160 20.38 6.78 -11.67
CA SER A 160 21.79 6.83 -11.33
C SER A 160 22.03 7.65 -10.07
N GLY A 161 23.17 7.43 -9.41
CA GLY A 161 23.61 8.18 -8.25
C GLY A 161 24.23 7.31 -7.17
N ASP A 162 24.63 7.95 -6.06
CA ASP A 162 25.04 7.22 -4.85
C ASP A 162 23.81 6.62 -4.17
N ILE A 163 23.81 5.30 -4.02
CA ILE A 163 22.80 4.56 -3.27
C ILE A 163 23.54 3.73 -2.23
N ASN A 164 23.30 4.04 -0.95
CA ASN A 164 23.89 3.33 0.18
C ASN A 164 25.44 3.36 0.20
N GLY A 165 26.04 4.48 -0.20
CA GLY A 165 27.50 4.70 -0.17
C GLY A 165 28.22 4.09 -1.38
N LYS A 166 27.50 3.77 -2.45
CA LYS A 166 28.04 3.20 -3.69
C LYS A 166 27.37 3.83 -4.89
N GLU A 167 28.15 4.07 -5.93
CA GLU A 167 27.63 4.57 -7.19
C GLU A 167 26.90 3.46 -7.97
N TYR A 168 25.64 3.72 -8.32
CA TYR A 168 24.85 2.83 -9.15
C TYR A 168 24.42 3.56 -10.42
N SER A 169 24.52 2.86 -11.56
CA SER A 169 23.95 3.30 -12.84
C SER A 169 23.73 2.09 -13.75
N HIS A 170 22.72 2.17 -14.62
CA HIS A 170 22.45 1.13 -15.62
C HIS A 170 21.67 1.75 -16.79
N SER A 171 22.10 1.52 -18.03
CA SER A 171 21.56 2.17 -19.26
C SER A 171 20.08 1.86 -19.57
N LYS A 172 19.48 0.95 -18.80
CA LYS A 172 18.11 0.45 -18.98
C LYS A 172 17.28 0.45 -17.69
N VAL A 173 17.79 1.01 -16.59
CA VAL A 173 17.05 1.14 -15.34
C VAL A 173 16.68 2.61 -15.16
N TYR A 174 15.39 2.87 -14.98
CA TYR A 174 14.82 4.21 -14.94
C TYR A 174 14.04 4.44 -13.65
N LYS A 175 13.97 5.70 -13.23
CA LYS A 175 12.92 6.19 -12.33
C LYS A 175 11.86 6.86 -13.21
N ILE A 176 10.59 6.62 -12.91
CA ILE A 176 9.48 7.22 -13.66
C ILE A 176 8.32 7.59 -12.74
N SER A 177 7.72 8.75 -12.99
CA SER A 177 6.52 9.20 -12.28
C SER A 177 5.27 8.46 -12.78
N GLY A 178 4.24 8.39 -11.93
CA GLY A 178 3.01 7.65 -12.23
C GLY A 178 2.35 8.11 -13.52
N ASP A 179 2.22 9.41 -13.76
CA ASP A 179 1.63 9.97 -14.98
C ASP A 179 2.38 9.51 -16.24
N ARG A 180 3.72 9.56 -16.22
CA ARG A 180 4.56 9.13 -17.33
C ARG A 180 4.53 7.62 -17.54
N PHE A 181 4.44 6.83 -16.47
CA PHE A 181 4.35 5.38 -16.57
C PHE A 181 2.99 4.92 -17.12
N TYR A 182 1.91 5.54 -16.67
CA TYR A 182 0.58 5.32 -17.25
C TYR A 182 0.56 5.72 -18.73
N ALA A 183 1.14 6.87 -19.09
CA ALA A 183 1.26 7.28 -20.49
C ALA A 183 2.05 6.28 -21.33
N LEU A 184 3.18 5.78 -20.80
CA LEU A 184 4.01 4.78 -21.45
C LEU A 184 3.25 3.49 -21.74
N LEU A 185 2.50 2.94 -20.78
CA LEU A 185 1.83 1.65 -20.97
C LEU A 185 0.57 1.76 -21.83
N THR A 186 -0.13 2.89 -21.74
CA THR A 186 -1.42 3.09 -22.44
C THR A 186 -1.27 3.72 -23.82
N GLU A 187 -0.07 4.21 -24.17
CA GLU A 187 0.19 5.05 -25.34
C GLU A 187 -0.69 6.32 -25.37
N GLN A 188 -1.03 6.84 -24.18
CA GLN A 188 -1.90 8.00 -24.02
C GLN A 188 -1.40 8.93 -22.90
N GLU A 189 -0.96 10.13 -23.29
CA GLU A 189 -0.29 11.12 -22.41
C GLU A 189 -1.05 11.47 -21.12
N ASP A 190 -2.38 11.59 -21.17
CA ASP A 190 -3.21 12.01 -20.05
C ASP A 190 -3.97 10.84 -19.37
N SER A 191 -3.53 9.59 -19.58
CA SER A 191 -4.23 8.39 -19.11
C SER A 191 -4.47 8.34 -17.59
N LEU A 192 -3.49 8.73 -16.77
CA LEU A 192 -3.68 8.81 -15.32
C LEU A 192 -4.72 9.86 -14.92
N PHE A 193 -4.74 11.01 -15.60
CA PHE A 193 -5.76 12.04 -15.41
C PHE A 193 -7.15 11.54 -15.81
N LYS A 194 -7.27 10.87 -16.97
CA LYS A 194 -8.54 10.27 -17.42
C LYS A 194 -9.05 9.22 -16.42
N LEU A 195 -8.17 8.38 -15.87
CA LEU A 195 -8.53 7.46 -14.80
C LEU A 195 -9.06 8.20 -13.57
N TYR A 196 -8.32 9.18 -13.06
CA TYR A 196 -8.74 10.00 -11.92
C TYR A 196 -10.14 10.61 -12.12
N LYS A 197 -10.41 11.18 -13.30
CA LYS A 197 -11.71 11.76 -13.64
C LYS A 197 -12.84 10.72 -13.74
N ALA A 198 -12.52 9.49 -14.15
CA ALA A 198 -13.49 8.41 -14.29
C ALA A 198 -13.84 7.72 -12.96
N LEU A 199 -12.93 7.71 -11.99
CA LEU A 199 -13.11 7.00 -10.70
C LEU A 199 -14.42 7.35 -9.97
N PRO A 200 -14.82 8.63 -9.80
CA PRO A 200 -16.06 8.94 -9.07
C PRO A 200 -17.31 8.32 -9.69
N LEU A 201 -17.40 8.31 -11.03
CA LEU A 201 -18.52 7.71 -11.74
C LEU A 201 -18.46 6.18 -11.66
N ALA A 202 -17.29 5.58 -11.93
CA ALA A 202 -17.12 4.13 -11.89
C ALA A 202 -17.40 3.54 -10.49
N ILE A 203 -16.97 4.24 -9.42
CA ILE A 203 -17.26 3.87 -8.03
C ILE A 203 -18.76 3.94 -7.76
N ARG A 204 -19.44 5.01 -8.18
CA ARG A 204 -20.90 5.15 -7.99
C ARG A 204 -21.67 4.05 -8.71
N ASP A 205 -21.30 3.77 -9.95
CA ASP A 205 -21.93 2.71 -10.74
C ASP A 205 -21.72 1.34 -10.09
N TYR A 206 -20.50 1.06 -9.60
CA TYR A 206 -20.20 -0.15 -8.83
C TYR A 206 -21.08 -0.24 -7.57
N LEU A 207 -21.11 0.80 -6.73
CA LEU A 207 -21.88 0.81 -5.48
C LEU A 207 -23.40 0.65 -5.71
N ASN A 208 -23.94 1.23 -6.79
CA ASN A 208 -25.35 1.05 -7.16
C ASN A 208 -25.69 -0.38 -7.60
N SER A 209 -24.69 -1.14 -8.06
CA SER A 209 -24.83 -2.56 -8.42
C SER A 209 -24.45 -3.52 -7.30
N PHE A 210 -23.96 -3.00 -6.17
CA PHE A 210 -23.45 -3.78 -5.06
C PHE A 210 -24.57 -4.06 -4.05
N ASP A 211 -24.96 -5.32 -3.90
CA ASP A 211 -25.89 -5.75 -2.85
C ASP A 211 -25.18 -5.78 -1.48
N ASN A 212 -25.66 -4.94 -0.57
CA ASN A 212 -25.05 -4.63 0.73
C ASN A 212 -25.37 -5.69 1.82
N SER A 213 -25.26 -6.98 1.50
CA SER A 213 -25.60 -8.07 2.43
C SER A 213 -24.47 -8.49 3.38
N GLU A 214 -23.26 -7.94 3.21
CA GLU A 214 -22.16 -8.17 4.14
C GLU A 214 -22.31 -7.27 5.37
N GLU A 215 -22.71 -7.87 6.49
CA GLU A 215 -22.84 -7.23 7.79
C GLU A 215 -21.51 -6.56 8.20
N ILE A 216 -21.56 -5.28 8.56
CA ILE A 216 -20.40 -4.53 9.06
C ILE A 216 -20.08 -5.05 10.45
N ALA A 217 -19.15 -6.01 10.57
CA ALA A 217 -18.62 -6.41 11.87
C ALA A 217 -17.94 -5.19 12.51
N LYS A 218 -18.37 -4.82 13.72
CA LYS A 218 -17.79 -3.70 14.47
C LYS A 218 -16.39 -4.06 14.92
N ASN A 219 -15.48 -3.07 14.86
CA ASN A 219 -14.16 -3.16 15.48
C ASN A 219 -14.32 -3.49 16.98
N SER A 220 -13.66 -4.55 17.44
CA SER A 220 -13.79 -5.08 18.81
C SER A 220 -12.51 -4.98 19.62
N ALA A 221 -11.39 -4.53 19.04
CA ALA A 221 -10.09 -4.57 19.71
C ALA A 221 -10.08 -3.83 21.06
N LEU A 222 -10.63 -2.60 21.09
CA LEU A 222 -10.67 -1.81 22.31
C LEU A 222 -11.61 -2.43 23.36
N ASP A 223 -12.75 -2.96 22.94
CA ASP A 223 -13.70 -3.63 23.84
C ASP A 223 -13.08 -4.90 24.45
N GLU A 224 -12.38 -5.70 23.64
CA GLU A 224 -11.62 -6.87 24.10
C GLU A 224 -10.52 -6.48 25.10
N ILE A 225 -9.82 -5.37 24.90
CA ILE A 225 -8.80 -4.86 25.83
C ILE A 225 -9.45 -4.40 27.15
N LYS A 226 -10.59 -3.69 27.08
CA LYS A 226 -11.34 -3.22 28.25
C LYS A 226 -11.81 -4.37 29.15
N VAL A 227 -12.19 -5.51 28.56
CA VAL A 227 -12.54 -6.72 29.32
C VAL A 227 -11.37 -7.19 30.20
N GLU A 228 -10.15 -7.19 29.67
CA GLU A 228 -8.96 -7.62 30.41
C GLU A 228 -8.55 -6.63 31.48
N ILE A 229 -8.64 -5.32 31.19
CA ILE A 229 -8.39 -4.24 32.14
C ILE A 229 -9.27 -4.39 33.37
N ASN A 230 -10.54 -4.74 33.18
CA ASN A 230 -11.46 -4.96 34.29
C ASN A 230 -11.01 -6.08 35.23
N ALA A 231 -10.33 -7.11 34.69
CA ALA A 231 -9.79 -8.23 35.45
C ALA A 231 -8.42 -7.89 36.09
N SER A 232 -7.52 -7.25 35.34
CA SER A 232 -6.14 -6.98 35.77
C SER A 232 -5.98 -5.72 36.62
N LYS A 233 -6.91 -4.76 36.50
CA LYS A 233 -6.85 -3.41 37.09
C LYS A 233 -5.67 -2.55 36.60
N ARG A 234 -5.04 -2.92 35.49
CA ARG A 234 -4.00 -2.11 34.82
C ARG A 234 -4.61 -0.88 34.13
N SER A 235 -3.79 0.13 33.85
CA SER A 235 -4.16 1.15 32.85
C SER A 235 -4.28 0.52 31.45
N ILE A 236 -4.80 1.27 30.47
CA ILE A 236 -4.86 0.77 29.08
C ILE A 236 -3.45 0.55 28.56
N LEU A 237 -2.53 1.50 28.79
CA LEU A 237 -1.15 1.37 28.35
C LEU A 237 -0.41 0.22 29.06
N ASP A 238 -0.62 0.01 30.35
CA ASP A 238 0.00 -1.09 31.08
C ASP A 238 -0.56 -2.44 30.63
N GLN A 239 -1.87 -2.55 30.38
CA GLN A 239 -2.46 -3.78 29.84
C GLN A 239 -1.89 -4.13 28.47
N ILE A 240 -1.81 -3.16 27.55
CA ILE A 240 -1.23 -3.37 26.22
C ILE A 240 0.25 -3.73 26.33
N THR A 241 0.99 -3.04 27.21
CA THR A 241 2.40 -3.29 27.45
C THR A 241 2.62 -4.71 27.96
N PHE A 242 1.85 -5.15 28.96
CA PHE A 242 1.90 -6.50 29.50
C PHE A 242 1.59 -7.56 28.43
N GLU A 243 0.52 -7.37 27.64
CA GLU A 243 0.15 -8.32 26.58
C GLU A 243 1.18 -8.39 25.45
N ASN A 244 1.86 -7.28 25.13
CA ASN A 244 2.85 -7.24 24.06
C ASN A 244 4.26 -7.65 24.53
N TYR A 245 4.59 -7.46 25.80
CA TYR A 245 5.97 -7.48 26.28
C TYR A 245 6.17 -8.14 27.65
N SER A 246 5.20 -8.86 28.23
CA SER A 246 5.36 -9.55 29.53
C SER A 246 6.58 -10.48 29.62
N TYR A 247 7.09 -10.95 28.48
CA TYR A 247 8.31 -11.77 28.41
C TYR A 247 9.62 -10.96 28.42
N TYR A 248 9.56 -9.62 28.41
CA TYR A 248 10.71 -8.75 28.61
C TYR A 248 11.03 -8.63 30.10
N LEU A 249 12.31 -8.47 30.43
CA LEU A 249 12.78 -8.44 31.82
C LEU A 249 12.06 -7.36 32.63
N GLY A 250 11.29 -7.77 33.64
CA GLY A 250 10.58 -6.89 34.56
C GLY A 250 9.20 -6.41 34.10
N PHE A 251 8.81 -6.69 32.86
CA PHE A 251 7.49 -6.31 32.32
C PHE A 251 6.37 -7.24 32.78
N ASP A 252 6.72 -8.42 33.31
CA ASP A 252 5.83 -9.35 34.01
C ASP A 252 5.27 -8.77 35.33
N LYS A 253 5.90 -7.73 35.87
CA LYS A 253 5.55 -7.08 37.14
C LYS A 253 4.56 -5.92 37.00
N LEU A 254 4.19 -5.55 35.77
CA LEU A 254 3.12 -4.60 35.48
C LEU A 254 1.76 -5.15 35.94
#